data_AF-A0A8H3G6K3-F1
#
_entry.id   AF-A0A8H3G6K3-F1
#
_cell.length_a   1.000
_cell.length_b   1.000
_cell.length_c   1.000
_cell.angle_alpha   90.00
_cell.angle_beta   90.00
_cell.angle_gamma   90.00
#
_symmetry.space_group_name_H-M   'P 1'
#
loop_
_entity.id
_entity.type
_entity.pdbx_description
1 polymer ?
#
loop_
_entity_poly.entity_id
_entity_poly.type
_entity_poly.pdbx_seq_one_letter_code
_entity_poly.pdbx_strand_id
1 'polypeptide(L)'
;MKEHQFARPSDGDRSQGWAILAVCWAFVATALATTMLRVWVRLRLTRNLGWDDHYMMIAMVTTIIGAGLVTAEVISGGLGRHSYYLQPSQRRLFAALGWGDWIQTFITLMFTKISICLFLLRIVDSKKVRTAMHVVIAALVVFTAIFVCLFLGICRPLKAYWNTGVDAVCLSDNVIENVVIAQGVLSVITDLICAAFPVFFLRGLQVKLRVKIALCLLMGLGVITAACCTVRTALSGAVKDPDVTWAISANVGWRLPEVNIGIVCANAPVLRPLYLFYRGRLSSQKIVSNTAYSRDKILPRGVSRVREHNAISDVDNDSWQVRSEGTTDTAVSLEMGIAGLGKDKGSGGGGPSFSVIS
;
A
#
# COMPACT_ATOMS: atom_id res chain seq x y z
N MET A 1 -35.14 1.68 7.85
CA MET A 1 -35.97 2.29 6.79
C MET A 1 -37.42 2.35 7.26
N LYS A 2 -37.92 3.52 7.65
CA LYS A 2 -39.36 3.69 7.91
C LYS A 2 -40.09 3.78 6.57
N GLU A 3 -41.31 3.27 6.48
CA GLU A 3 -42.19 3.42 5.31
C GLU A 3 -42.58 4.88 5.14
N HIS A 4 -41.69 5.69 4.56
CA HIS A 4 -42.06 6.97 4.02
C HIS A 4 -42.75 6.71 2.67
N GLN A 5 -43.91 7.31 2.44
CA GLN A 5 -44.50 7.37 1.10
C GLN A 5 -43.48 8.04 0.17
N PHE A 6 -42.79 7.24 -0.64
CA PHE A 6 -41.84 7.74 -1.62
C PHE A 6 -42.62 8.56 -2.64
N ALA A 7 -42.32 9.85 -2.75
CA ALA A 7 -42.89 10.69 -3.79
C ALA A 7 -42.41 10.18 -5.16
N ARG A 8 -43.27 10.22 -6.18
CA ARG A 8 -42.90 9.80 -7.53
C ARG A 8 -41.84 10.78 -8.08
N PRO A 9 -40.65 10.30 -8.50
CA PRO A 9 -39.62 11.17 -9.07
C PRO A 9 -40.06 11.80 -10.39
N SER A 10 -39.65 13.04 -10.65
CA SER A 10 -39.92 13.76 -11.91
C SER A 10 -39.22 13.14 -13.12
N ASP A 11 -38.09 12.45 -12.89
CA ASP A 11 -37.14 12.06 -13.92
C ASP A 11 -37.37 10.64 -14.50
N GLY A 12 -38.45 9.97 -14.06
CA GLY A 12 -38.78 8.60 -14.45
C GLY A 12 -37.92 7.54 -13.75
N ASP A 13 -37.91 6.30 -14.28
CA ASP A 13 -37.10 5.18 -13.76
C ASP A 13 -35.70 5.19 -14.39
N ARG A 14 -34.90 6.20 -14.03
CA ARG A 14 -33.48 6.27 -14.41
C ARG A 14 -32.63 5.44 -13.45
N SER A 15 -31.58 4.81 -13.99
CA SER A 15 -30.58 4.09 -13.21
C SER A 15 -29.17 4.61 -13.49
N GLN A 16 -28.47 5.03 -12.45
CA GLN A 16 -27.05 5.41 -12.49
C GLN A 16 -26.11 4.25 -12.16
N GLY A 17 -26.65 3.08 -11.78
CA GLY A 17 -25.87 1.95 -11.28
C GLY A 17 -24.80 1.45 -12.26
N TRP A 18 -25.13 1.35 -13.55
CA TRP A 18 -24.17 0.91 -14.58
C TRP A 18 -22.98 1.85 -14.75
N ALA A 19 -23.20 3.16 -14.64
CA ALA A 19 -22.12 4.14 -14.68
C ALA A 19 -21.20 3.98 -13.46
N ILE A 20 -21.77 3.75 -12.27
CA ILE A 20 -21.01 3.50 -11.04
C ILE A 20 -20.16 2.23 -11.17
N LEU A 21 -20.70 1.15 -11.75
CA LEU A 21 -19.94 -0.08 -11.97
C LEU A 21 -18.81 0.10 -12.97
N ALA A 22 -19.05 0.80 -14.07
CA ALA A 22 -18.01 1.07 -15.06
C ALA A 22 -16.84 1.85 -14.42
N VAL A 23 -17.15 2.88 -13.63
CA VAL A 23 -16.16 3.67 -12.89
C VAL A 23 -15.46 2.81 -11.83
N CYS A 24 -16.20 2.01 -11.06
CA CYS A 24 -15.66 1.12 -10.03
C CYS A 24 -14.61 0.18 -10.60
N TRP A 25 -14.97 -0.60 -11.62
CA TRP A 25 -14.06 -1.59 -12.21
C TRP A 25 -12.88 -0.96 -12.96
N ALA A 26 -13.06 0.22 -13.56
CA ALA A 26 -11.95 0.96 -14.16
C ALA A 26 -10.91 1.37 -13.10
N PHE A 27 -11.34 1.96 -11.98
CA PHE A 27 -10.45 2.34 -10.90
C PHE A 27 -9.80 1.12 -10.22
N VAL A 28 -10.56 0.04 -9.98
CA VAL A 28 -10.03 -1.20 -9.41
C VAL A 28 -8.99 -1.84 -10.34
N ALA A 29 -9.23 -1.85 -11.65
CA ALA A 29 -8.27 -2.37 -12.62
C ALA A 29 -6.97 -1.57 -12.62
N THR A 30 -7.04 -0.23 -12.53
CA THR A 30 -5.83 0.61 -12.44
C THR A 30 -5.08 0.41 -11.11
N ALA A 31 -5.79 0.31 -9.98
CA ALA A 31 -5.20 -0.01 -8.68
C ALA A 31 -4.55 -1.40 -8.66
N LEU A 32 -5.20 -2.40 -9.27
CA LEU A 32 -4.67 -3.75 -9.40
C LEU A 32 -3.40 -3.77 -10.25
N ALA A 33 -3.42 -3.13 -11.43
CA ALA A 33 -2.27 -3.05 -12.32
C ALA A 33 -1.06 -2.42 -11.62
N THR A 34 -1.25 -1.31 -10.91
CA THR A 34 -0.15 -0.65 -10.17
C THR A 34 0.36 -1.50 -8.99
N THR A 35 -0.51 -2.24 -8.31
CA THR A 35 -0.14 -3.14 -7.20
C THR A 35 0.62 -4.36 -7.70
N MET A 36 0.18 -4.97 -8.80
CA MET A 36 0.90 -6.08 -9.44
C MET A 36 2.29 -5.64 -9.89
N LEU A 37 2.39 -4.44 -10.47
CA LEU A 37 3.67 -3.88 -10.89
C LEU A 37 4.60 -3.61 -9.70
N ARG A 38 4.06 -3.10 -8.58
CA ARG A 38 4.78 -2.97 -7.32
C ARG A 38 5.35 -4.31 -6.86
N VAL A 39 4.52 -5.34 -6.78
CA VAL A 39 4.94 -6.69 -6.34
C VAL A 39 6.03 -7.23 -7.26
N TRP A 40 5.86 -7.10 -8.58
CA TRP A 40 6.85 -7.53 -9.56
C TRP A 40 8.20 -6.81 -9.37
N VAL A 41 8.20 -5.48 -9.18
CA VAL A 41 9.43 -4.71 -8.91
C VAL A 41 10.11 -5.16 -7.62
N ARG A 42 9.34 -5.39 -6.56
CA ARG A 42 9.87 -5.83 -5.26
C ARG A 42 10.45 -7.24 -5.31
N LEU A 43 9.83 -8.15 -6.07
CA LEU A 43 10.29 -9.53 -6.23
C LEU A 43 11.48 -9.65 -7.18
N ARG A 44 11.42 -9.00 -8.34
CA ARG A 44 12.40 -9.21 -9.43
C ARG A 44 13.55 -8.21 -9.43
N LEU A 45 13.27 -6.95 -9.11
CA LEU A 45 14.25 -5.88 -9.26
C LEU A 45 14.94 -5.53 -7.94
N THR A 46 14.17 -5.32 -6.87
CA THR A 46 14.73 -4.96 -5.54
C THR A 46 14.99 -6.17 -4.65
N ARG A 47 14.34 -7.32 -4.90
CA ARG A 47 14.41 -8.56 -4.09
C ARG A 47 14.24 -8.32 -2.58
N ASN A 48 13.36 -7.39 -2.20
CA ASN A 48 13.18 -7.00 -0.80
C ASN A 48 11.71 -6.63 -0.51
N LEU A 49 10.91 -7.64 -0.18
CA LEU A 49 9.54 -7.49 0.27
C LEU A 49 9.54 -6.91 1.69
N GLY A 50 8.91 -5.75 1.85
CA GLY A 50 8.69 -5.17 3.17
C GLY A 50 7.31 -5.51 3.72
N TRP A 51 7.12 -5.23 5.00
CA TRP A 51 5.80 -5.20 5.63
C TRP A 51 4.85 -4.23 4.91
N ASP A 52 5.38 -3.13 4.34
CA ASP A 52 4.61 -2.18 3.53
C ASP A 52 3.89 -2.84 2.35
N ASP A 53 4.53 -3.82 1.71
CA ASP A 53 3.98 -4.52 0.56
C ASP A 53 2.87 -5.52 0.96
N HIS A 54 2.96 -6.12 2.15
CA HIS A 54 1.95 -7.06 2.65
C HIS A 54 0.63 -6.36 2.95
N TYR A 55 0.69 -5.23 3.67
CA TYR A 55 -0.50 -4.41 3.94
C TYR A 55 -1.12 -3.85 2.66
N MET A 56 -0.32 -3.53 1.64
CA MET A 56 -0.84 -3.10 0.34
C MET A 56 -1.57 -4.24 -0.40
N MET A 57 -1.03 -5.46 -0.37
CA MET A 57 -1.71 -6.62 -0.96
C MET A 57 -3.04 -6.91 -0.25
N ILE A 58 -3.07 -6.82 1.09
CA ILE A 58 -4.30 -6.95 1.87
C ILE A 58 -5.30 -5.87 1.45
N ALA A 59 -4.88 -4.60 1.37
CA ALA A 59 -5.73 -3.50 0.91
C ALA A 59 -6.29 -3.73 -0.51
N MET A 60 -5.50 -4.31 -1.41
CA MET A 60 -5.96 -4.65 -2.76
C MET A 60 -7.02 -5.76 -2.74
N VAL A 61 -6.81 -6.82 -1.94
CA VAL A 61 -7.80 -7.90 -1.79
C VAL A 61 -9.11 -7.36 -1.22
N THR A 62 -9.04 -6.52 -0.18
CA THR A 62 -10.22 -5.90 0.42
C THR A 62 -10.93 -4.95 -0.56
N THR A 63 -10.18 -4.24 -1.40
CA THR A 63 -10.75 -3.41 -2.49
C THR A 63 -11.52 -4.24 -3.51
N ILE A 64 -11.02 -5.42 -3.91
CA ILE A 64 -11.73 -6.32 -4.83
C ILE A 64 -13.02 -6.84 -4.20
N ILE A 65 -12.98 -7.21 -2.91
CA ILE A 65 -14.17 -7.61 -2.16
C ILE A 65 -15.20 -6.47 -2.13
N GLY A 66 -14.75 -5.24 -1.86
CA GLY A 66 -15.60 -4.04 -1.91
C GLY A 66 -16.23 -3.80 -3.28
N ALA A 67 -15.47 -3.99 -4.36
CA ALA A 67 -16.01 -3.90 -5.73
C ALA A 67 -17.09 -4.95 -6.00
N GLY A 68 -16.92 -6.16 -5.46
CA GLY A 68 -17.94 -7.21 -5.48
C GLY A 68 -19.22 -6.83 -4.72
N LEU A 69 -19.08 -6.22 -3.53
CA LEU A 69 -20.21 -5.71 -2.75
C LEU A 69 -20.97 -4.61 -3.49
N VAL A 70 -20.27 -3.62 -4.05
CA VAL A 70 -20.89 -2.57 -4.88
C VAL A 70 -21.60 -3.17 -6.10
N THR A 71 -21.00 -4.19 -6.72
CA THR A 71 -21.63 -4.91 -7.83
C THR A 71 -22.94 -5.58 -7.40
N ALA A 72 -22.95 -6.24 -6.25
CA ALA A 72 -24.17 -6.83 -5.69
C ALA A 72 -25.21 -5.76 -5.29
N GLU A 73 -24.78 -4.61 -4.76
CA GLU A 73 -25.67 -3.49 -4.42
C GLU A 73 -26.36 -2.91 -5.65
N VAL A 74 -25.63 -2.74 -6.76
CA VAL A 74 -26.21 -2.23 -8.00
C VAL A 74 -27.18 -3.24 -8.62
N ILE A 75 -26.78 -4.50 -8.75
CA ILE A 75 -27.57 -5.52 -9.45
C ILE A 75 -28.77 -5.97 -8.61
N SER A 76 -28.55 -6.26 -7.33
CA SER A 76 -29.55 -6.90 -6.47
C SER A 76 -30.20 -5.93 -5.48
N GLY A 77 -29.47 -4.92 -5.01
CA GLY A 77 -29.98 -3.89 -4.09
C GLY A 77 -30.67 -2.71 -4.79
N GLY A 78 -30.37 -2.46 -6.06
CA GLY A 78 -30.91 -1.32 -6.80
C GLY A 78 -30.21 0.02 -6.52
N LEU A 79 -28.94 0.00 -6.10
CA LEU A 79 -28.14 1.23 -5.91
C LEU A 79 -28.16 2.09 -7.19
N GLY A 80 -28.47 3.37 -7.03
CA GLY A 80 -28.57 4.32 -8.15
C GLY A 80 -29.89 4.26 -8.93
N ARG A 81 -30.93 3.58 -8.43
CA ARG A 81 -32.34 3.78 -8.82
C ARG A 81 -33.11 4.42 -7.69
N HIS A 82 -34.19 5.12 -8.04
CA HIS A 82 -35.09 5.71 -7.06
C HIS A 82 -35.79 4.63 -6.21
N SER A 83 -35.85 4.86 -4.90
CA SER A 83 -36.41 3.96 -3.87
C SER A 83 -37.86 3.59 -4.14
N TYR A 84 -38.59 4.46 -4.86
CA TYR A 84 -39.97 4.27 -5.31
C TYR A 84 -40.14 3.05 -6.21
N TYR A 85 -39.20 2.80 -7.14
CA TYR A 85 -39.29 1.70 -8.11
C TYR A 85 -38.72 0.37 -7.57
N LEU A 86 -38.20 0.36 -6.34
CA LEU A 86 -37.57 -0.81 -5.75
C LEU A 86 -38.57 -1.65 -4.95
N GLN A 87 -38.44 -2.98 -5.06
CA GLN A 87 -39.19 -3.89 -4.22
C GLN A 87 -38.69 -3.84 -2.77
N PRO A 88 -39.54 -4.13 -1.76
CA PRO A 88 -39.12 -4.22 -0.36
C PRO A 88 -37.97 -5.21 -0.14
N SER A 89 -37.93 -6.33 -0.87
CA SER A 89 -36.82 -7.30 -0.84
C SER A 89 -35.48 -6.68 -1.27
N GLN A 90 -35.48 -5.90 -2.36
CA GLN A 90 -34.29 -5.22 -2.88
C GLN A 90 -33.79 -4.17 -1.89
N ARG A 91 -34.69 -3.37 -1.29
CA ARG A 91 -34.32 -2.39 -0.27
C ARG A 91 -33.65 -3.02 0.96
N ARG A 92 -34.12 -4.18 1.40
CA ARG A 92 -33.49 -4.93 2.51
C ARG A 92 -32.10 -5.41 2.14
N LEU A 93 -31.94 -5.94 0.92
CA LEU A 93 -30.64 -6.39 0.43
C LEU A 93 -29.66 -5.22 0.27
N PHE A 94 -30.13 -4.08 -0.25
CA PHE A 94 -29.37 -2.83 -0.32
C PHE A 94 -28.85 -2.41 1.05
N ALA A 95 -29.71 -2.38 2.08
CA ALA A 95 -29.29 -2.04 3.44
C ALA A 95 -28.25 -3.03 3.99
N ALA A 96 -28.46 -4.33 3.80
CA ALA A 96 -27.53 -5.36 4.30
C ALA A 96 -26.16 -5.30 3.61
N LEU A 97 -26.14 -5.14 2.29
CA LEU A 97 -24.90 -5.01 1.51
C LEU A 97 -24.19 -3.69 1.80
N GLY A 98 -24.94 -2.58 1.85
CA GLY A 98 -24.41 -1.25 2.17
C GLY A 98 -23.73 -1.20 3.53
N TRP A 99 -24.32 -1.85 4.53
CA TRP A 99 -23.68 -2.01 5.85
C TRP A 99 -22.31 -2.71 5.77
N GLY A 100 -22.22 -3.78 4.96
CA GLY A 100 -20.97 -4.48 4.72
C GLY A 100 -19.95 -3.63 3.95
N ASP A 101 -20.39 -2.85 2.97
CA ASP A 101 -19.54 -1.96 2.17
C ASP A 101 -18.95 -0.81 3.01
N TRP A 102 -19.70 -0.25 3.98
CA TRP A 102 -19.18 0.72 4.94
C TRP A 102 -18.02 0.16 5.77
N ILE A 103 -18.22 -1.01 6.39
CA ILE A 103 -17.19 -1.66 7.21
C ILE A 103 -15.97 -1.99 6.35
N GLN A 104 -16.19 -2.52 5.14
CA GLN A 104 -15.11 -2.82 4.22
C GLN A 104 -14.32 -1.55 3.85
N THR A 105 -15.00 -0.44 3.58
CA THR A 105 -14.34 0.81 3.23
C THR A 105 -13.39 1.27 4.34
N PHE A 106 -13.82 1.20 5.61
CA PHE A 106 -12.99 1.59 6.74
C PHE A 106 -11.73 0.73 6.87
N ILE A 107 -11.89 -0.59 6.73
CA ILE A 107 -10.78 -1.55 6.79
C ILE A 107 -9.79 -1.32 5.64
N THR A 108 -10.30 -1.09 4.42
CA THR A 108 -9.47 -0.86 3.24
C THR A 108 -8.66 0.43 3.34
N LEU A 109 -9.30 1.52 3.79
CA LEU A 109 -8.61 2.80 4.03
C LEU A 109 -7.54 2.66 5.10
N MET A 110 -7.82 1.95 6.20
CA MET A 110 -6.85 1.69 7.26
C MET A 110 -5.61 0.96 6.72
N PHE A 111 -5.78 -0.15 6.02
CA PHE A 111 -4.64 -0.92 5.49
C PHE A 111 -3.83 -0.13 4.45
N THR A 112 -4.50 0.65 3.60
CA THR A 112 -3.84 1.52 2.62
C THR A 112 -2.95 2.55 3.32
N LYS A 113 -3.48 3.24 4.34
CA LYS A 113 -2.73 4.26 5.10
C LYS A 113 -1.60 3.65 5.92
N ILE A 114 -1.81 2.49 6.55
CA ILE A 114 -0.75 1.75 7.26
C ILE A 114 0.40 1.40 6.29
N SER A 115 0.10 0.93 5.08
CA SER A 115 1.13 0.66 4.07
C SER A 115 1.93 1.92 3.70
N ILE A 116 1.27 3.07 3.53
CA ILE A 116 1.95 4.36 3.27
C ILE A 116 2.85 4.74 4.44
N CYS A 117 2.37 4.66 5.68
CA CYS A 117 3.18 4.96 6.87
C CYS A 117 4.40 4.04 7.00
N LEU A 118 4.22 2.74 6.78
CA LEU A 118 5.32 1.76 6.79
C LEU A 118 6.33 2.01 5.66
N PHE A 119 5.85 2.43 4.49
CA PHE A 119 6.70 2.84 3.38
C PHE A 119 7.54 4.09 3.73
N LEU A 120 6.93 5.10 4.36
CA LEU A 120 7.64 6.29 4.84
C LEU A 120 8.69 5.95 5.91
N LEU A 121 8.35 5.05 6.84
CA LEU A 121 9.28 4.53 7.86
C LEU A 121 10.51 3.85 7.26
N ARG A 122 10.39 3.26 6.06
CA ARG A 122 11.48 2.60 5.36
C ARG A 122 12.40 3.58 4.64
N ILE A 123 11.89 4.75 4.24
CA ILE A 123 12.69 5.79 3.56
C ILE A 123 13.46 6.64 4.57
N VAL A 124 12.81 6.99 5.69
CA VAL A 124 13.31 8.01 6.61
C VAL A 124 13.91 7.36 7.86
N ASP A 125 15.24 7.43 7.98
CA ASP A 125 15.97 6.92 9.15
C ASP A 125 16.12 8.00 10.23
N SER A 126 15.02 8.31 10.92
CA SER A 126 15.02 9.26 12.03
C SER A 126 14.14 8.77 13.17
N LYS A 127 14.69 8.79 14.40
CA LYS A 127 13.97 8.34 15.61
C LYS A 127 12.68 9.12 15.84
N LYS A 128 12.70 10.44 15.66
CA LYS A 128 11.50 11.30 15.81
C LYS A 128 10.41 10.93 14.81
N VAL A 129 10.81 10.70 13.56
CA VAL A 129 9.90 10.28 12.49
C VAL A 129 9.33 8.90 12.76
N ARG A 130 10.18 8.00 13.24
CA ARG A 130 9.76 6.64 13.57
C ARG A 130 8.69 6.65 14.66
N THR A 131 8.92 7.38 15.76
CA THR A 131 7.92 7.51 16.81
C THR A 131 6.63 8.14 16.30
N ALA A 132 6.70 9.25 15.55
CA ALA A 132 5.52 9.92 15.01
C ALA A 132 4.68 9.00 14.11
N MET A 133 5.31 8.23 13.21
CA MET A 133 4.60 7.30 12.33
C MET A 133 3.97 6.13 13.09
N HIS A 134 4.61 5.60 14.14
CA HIS A 134 3.98 4.56 14.97
C HIS A 134 2.75 5.09 15.72
N VAL A 135 2.80 6.34 16.20
CA VAL A 135 1.63 7.02 16.79
C VAL A 135 0.51 7.17 15.77
N VAL A 136 0.81 7.58 14.54
CA VAL A 136 -0.20 7.69 13.47
C VAL A 136 -0.81 6.32 13.14
N ILE A 137 0.01 5.27 13.02
CA ILE A 137 -0.48 3.91 12.78
C ILE A 137 -1.39 3.44 13.93
N ALA A 138 -0.97 3.65 15.18
CA ALA A 138 -1.79 3.30 16.35
C ALA A 138 -3.13 4.05 16.35
N ALA A 139 -3.11 5.36 16.06
CA ALA A 139 -4.31 6.17 15.96
C ALA A 139 -5.26 5.68 14.84
N LEU A 140 -4.72 5.34 13.66
CA LEU A 140 -5.50 4.79 12.55
C LEU A 140 -6.22 3.48 12.95
N VAL A 141 -5.52 2.58 13.63
CA VAL A 141 -6.10 1.30 14.09
C VAL A 141 -7.18 1.55 15.14
N VAL A 142 -6.92 2.39 16.13
CA VAL A 142 -7.88 2.71 17.20
C VAL A 142 -9.14 3.38 16.65
N PHE A 143 -8.99 4.40 15.80
CA PHE A 143 -10.14 5.07 15.19
C PHE A 143 -10.95 4.11 14.31
N THR A 144 -10.29 3.30 13.50
CA THR A 144 -10.98 2.30 12.67
C THR A 144 -11.74 1.29 13.52
N ALA A 145 -11.13 0.79 14.60
CA ALA A 145 -11.80 -0.12 15.52
C ALA A 145 -13.04 0.51 16.18
N ILE A 146 -12.95 1.78 16.60
CA ILE A 146 -14.10 2.52 17.14
C ILE A 146 -15.22 2.62 16.10
N PHE A 147 -14.92 3.01 14.86
CA PHE A 147 -15.92 3.14 13.80
C PHE A 147 -16.57 1.80 13.45
N VAL A 148 -15.79 0.71 13.37
CA VAL A 148 -16.32 -0.63 13.14
C VAL A 148 -17.23 -1.05 14.29
N CYS A 149 -16.81 -0.87 15.56
CA CYS A 149 -17.64 -1.18 16.72
C CYS A 149 -18.97 -0.40 16.74
N LEU A 150 -18.94 0.89 16.36
CA LEU A 150 -20.16 1.70 16.26
C LEU A 150 -21.11 1.17 15.17
N PHE A 151 -20.58 0.79 14.00
CA PHE A 151 -21.38 0.22 12.91
C PHE A 151 -21.90 -1.20 13.20
N LEU A 152 -21.13 -2.02 13.93
CA LEU A 152 -21.61 -3.31 14.44
C LEU A 152 -22.75 -3.12 15.46
N GLY A 153 -22.70 -2.03 16.22
CA GLY A 153 -23.69 -1.66 17.23
C GLY A 153 -24.83 -0.77 16.73
N ILE A 154 -24.98 -0.58 15.41
CA ILE A 154 -25.91 0.40 14.82
C ILE A 154 -27.38 0.16 15.20
N CYS A 155 -27.76 -1.12 15.36
CA CYS A 155 -29.08 -1.55 15.80
C CYS A 155 -28.95 -2.72 16.78
N ARG A 156 -29.90 -2.80 17.74
CA ARG A 156 -30.03 -3.91 18.68
C ARG A 156 -31.44 -4.50 18.56
N PRO A 157 -31.61 -5.71 17.96
CA PRO A 157 -30.61 -6.54 17.29
C PRO A 157 -30.16 -6.00 15.92
N LEU A 158 -28.92 -6.32 15.49
CA LEU A 158 -28.35 -5.84 14.20
C LEU A 158 -29.22 -6.20 12.99
N LYS A 159 -29.88 -7.36 13.03
CA LYS A 159 -30.78 -7.85 11.97
C LYS A 159 -31.91 -6.87 11.66
N ALA A 160 -32.28 -6.00 12.60
CA ALA A 160 -33.31 -5.00 12.40
C ALA A 160 -32.89 -3.85 11.48
N TYR A 161 -31.58 -3.68 11.23
CA TYR A 161 -31.08 -2.66 10.31
C TYR A 161 -31.64 -2.84 8.89
N TRP A 162 -31.74 -4.10 8.44
CA TRP A 162 -32.30 -4.46 7.14
C TRP A 162 -33.63 -5.21 7.23
N ASN A 163 -34.19 -5.45 8.42
CA ASN A 163 -35.49 -6.08 8.58
C ASN A 163 -36.38 -5.25 9.51
N THR A 164 -37.36 -4.57 8.94
CA THR A 164 -38.25 -3.63 9.66
C THR A 164 -39.32 -4.32 10.49
N GLY A 165 -39.49 -5.65 10.39
CA GLY A 165 -40.48 -6.42 11.16
C GLY A 165 -40.00 -6.89 12.53
N VAL A 166 -38.91 -6.34 13.06
CA VAL A 166 -38.32 -6.73 14.35
C VAL A 166 -38.23 -5.49 15.24
N ASP A 167 -38.79 -5.57 16.45
CA ASP A 167 -38.64 -4.51 17.43
C ASP A 167 -37.16 -4.33 17.78
N ALA A 168 -36.64 -3.13 17.52
CA ALA A 168 -35.24 -2.82 17.72
C ALA A 168 -35.02 -1.36 18.08
N VAL A 169 -33.97 -1.15 18.85
CA VAL A 169 -33.43 0.18 19.13
C VAL A 169 -32.24 0.40 18.20
N CYS A 170 -32.40 1.32 17.25
CA CYS A 170 -31.36 1.74 16.32
C CYS A 170 -30.85 3.13 16.68
N LEU A 171 -29.58 3.39 16.36
CA LEU A 171 -29.03 4.74 16.37
C LEU A 171 -29.82 5.61 15.40
N SER A 172 -29.97 6.90 15.74
CA SER A 172 -30.65 7.85 14.86
C SER A 172 -29.79 8.16 13.64
N ASP A 173 -30.44 8.49 12.51
CA ASP A 173 -29.75 8.83 11.26
C ASP A 173 -28.79 10.01 11.43
N ASN A 174 -29.09 10.93 12.36
CA ASN A 174 -28.20 12.01 12.77
C ASN A 174 -26.87 11.51 13.36
N VAL A 175 -26.93 10.49 14.22
CA VAL A 175 -25.72 9.91 14.83
C VAL A 175 -24.89 9.19 13.77
N ILE A 176 -25.54 8.44 12.88
CA ILE A 176 -24.87 7.73 11.78
C ILE A 176 -24.14 8.73 10.87
N GLU A 177 -24.83 9.80 10.45
CA GLU A 177 -24.21 10.85 9.63
C GLU A 177 -23.00 11.49 10.32
N ASN A 178 -23.14 11.87 11.60
CA ASN A 178 -22.04 12.47 12.37
C ASN A 178 -20.83 11.54 12.46
N VAL A 179 -21.04 10.23 12.61
CA VAL A 179 -19.98 9.23 12.63
C VAL A 179 -19.27 9.15 11.27
N VAL A 180 -20.03 9.15 10.17
CA VAL A 180 -19.48 9.15 8.81
C VAL A 180 -18.70 10.44 8.53
N ILE A 181 -19.21 11.59 8.98
CA ILE A 181 -18.51 12.88 8.87
C ILE A 181 -17.20 12.86 9.66
N ALA A 182 -17.23 12.39 10.92
CA ALA A 182 -16.04 12.27 11.74
C ALA A 182 -14.98 11.36 11.08
N GLN A 183 -15.40 10.23 10.50
CA GLN A 183 -14.51 9.35 9.75
C GLN A 183 -13.92 10.06 8.52
N GLY A 184 -14.73 10.79 7.76
CA GLY A 184 -14.29 11.55 6.60
C GLY A 184 -13.25 12.62 6.97
N VAL A 185 -13.52 13.40 8.02
CA VAL A 185 -12.58 14.43 8.52
C VAL A 185 -11.25 13.80 8.97
N LEU A 186 -11.29 12.70 9.74
CA LEU A 186 -10.08 11.99 10.13
C LEU A 186 -9.32 11.41 8.92
N SER A 187 -10.04 10.96 7.89
CA SER A 187 -9.44 10.49 6.64
C SER A 187 -8.68 11.63 5.94
N VAL A 188 -9.29 12.80 5.80
CA VAL A 188 -8.64 13.98 5.20
C VAL A 188 -7.41 14.41 6.01
N ILE A 189 -7.53 14.50 7.34
CA ILE A 189 -6.42 14.89 8.22
C ILE A 189 -5.24 13.93 8.04
N THR A 190 -5.52 12.62 8.04
CA THR A 190 -4.46 11.60 7.92
C THR A 190 -3.80 11.61 6.53
N ASP A 191 -4.56 11.88 5.46
CA ASP A 191 -4.00 12.04 4.11
C ASP A 191 -3.08 13.27 4.03
N LEU A 192 -3.52 14.41 4.57
CA LEU A 192 -2.71 15.63 4.60
C LEU A 192 -1.45 15.46 5.44
N ILE A 193 -1.54 14.78 6.60
CA ILE A 193 -0.37 14.44 7.41
C ILE A 193 0.59 13.59 6.59
N CYS A 194 0.13 12.49 5.98
CA CYS A 194 0.99 11.60 5.19
C CYS A 194 1.64 12.30 4.00
N ALA A 195 0.89 13.20 3.33
CA ALA A 195 1.38 13.98 2.19
C ALA A 195 2.42 15.04 2.61
N ALA A 196 2.17 15.75 3.72
CA ALA A 196 3.02 16.83 4.17
C ALA A 196 4.29 16.33 4.89
N PHE A 197 4.21 15.17 5.54
CA PHE A 197 5.27 14.60 6.35
C PHE A 197 6.64 14.53 5.66
N PRO A 198 6.78 13.96 4.44
CA PRO A 198 8.08 13.91 3.78
C PRO A 198 8.63 15.29 3.45
N VAL A 199 7.78 16.28 3.12
CA VAL A 199 8.24 17.63 2.76
C VAL A 199 8.73 18.40 3.97
N PHE A 200 7.98 18.37 5.08
CA PHE A 200 8.41 19.04 6.31
C PHE A 200 9.74 18.49 6.83
N PHE A 201 9.94 17.18 6.76
CA PHE A 201 11.17 16.56 7.23
C PHE A 201 12.35 16.80 6.28
N LEU A 202 12.13 16.76 4.96
CA LEU A 202 13.20 16.89 3.97
C LEU A 202 13.62 18.33 3.67
N ARG A 203 12.91 19.35 4.18
CA ARG A 203 13.30 20.76 4.04
C ARG A 203 14.70 21.10 4.54
N GLY A 204 15.25 20.29 5.46
CA GLY A 204 16.61 20.47 6.00
C GLY A 204 17.69 19.61 5.34
N LEU A 205 17.34 18.72 4.40
CA LEU A 205 18.28 17.75 3.84
C LEU A 205 18.42 17.94 2.32
N GLN A 206 19.65 17.95 1.79
CA GLN A 206 19.92 18.10 0.36
C GLN A 206 19.44 16.86 -0.42
N VAL A 207 18.14 16.82 -0.75
CA VAL A 207 17.55 15.76 -1.56
C VAL A 207 17.79 16.00 -3.05
N LYS A 208 18.19 14.94 -3.77
CA LYS A 208 18.31 14.96 -5.23
C LYS A 208 16.98 15.38 -5.86
N LEU A 209 17.00 16.21 -6.91
CA LEU A 209 15.81 16.71 -7.64
C LEU A 209 14.80 15.61 -7.98
N ARG A 210 15.29 14.41 -8.30
CA ARG A 210 14.48 13.24 -8.64
C ARG A 210 13.61 12.74 -7.48
N VAL A 211 14.08 12.84 -6.23
CA VAL A 211 13.29 12.51 -5.02
C VAL A 211 12.27 13.60 -4.77
N LYS A 212 12.65 14.87 -4.98
CA LYS A 212 11.75 16.02 -4.86
C LYS A 212 10.54 15.90 -5.79
N ILE A 213 10.73 15.50 -7.05
CA ILE A 213 9.63 15.30 -8.01
C ILE A 213 8.69 14.18 -7.54
N ALA A 214 9.20 13.04 -7.09
CA ALA A 214 8.36 11.94 -6.60
C ALA A 214 7.52 12.36 -5.38
N LEU A 215 8.08 13.17 -4.49
CA LEU A 215 7.37 13.73 -3.33
C LEU A 215 6.30 14.75 -3.74
N CYS A 216 6.56 15.59 -4.75
CA CYS A 216 5.56 16.49 -5.31
C CYS A 216 4.38 15.72 -5.93
N LEU A 217 4.66 14.63 -6.65
CA LEU A 217 3.61 13.77 -7.23
C LEU A 217 2.77 13.09 -6.15
N LEU A 218 3.41 12.55 -5.10
CA LEU A 218 2.73 11.98 -3.94
C LEU A 218 1.84 13.01 -3.23
N MET A 219 2.35 14.23 -3.02
CA MET A 219 1.55 15.31 -2.44
C MET A 219 0.35 15.67 -3.32
N GLY A 220 0.55 15.81 -4.63
CA GLY A 220 -0.53 16.13 -5.55
C GLY A 220 -1.63 15.08 -5.51
N LEU A 221 -1.27 13.80 -5.53
CA LEU A 221 -2.23 12.70 -5.42
C LEU A 221 -2.92 12.68 -4.05
N GLY A 222 -2.21 12.97 -2.95
CA GLY A 222 -2.82 13.08 -1.61
C GLY A 222 -3.79 14.24 -1.47
N VAL A 223 -3.57 15.37 -2.16
CA VAL A 223 -4.54 16.47 -2.21
C VAL A 223 -5.78 16.07 -3.01
N ILE A 224 -5.61 15.32 -4.11
CA ILE A 224 -6.74 14.80 -4.90
C ILE A 224 -7.57 13.82 -4.07
N THR A 225 -6.96 12.90 -3.32
CA THR A 225 -7.71 11.98 -2.43
C THR A 225 -8.44 12.74 -1.33
N ALA A 226 -7.79 13.73 -0.72
CA ALA A 226 -8.42 14.59 0.27
C ALA A 226 -9.61 15.37 -0.31
N ALA A 227 -9.52 15.87 -1.54
CA ALA A 227 -10.62 16.54 -2.23
C ALA A 227 -11.79 15.58 -2.48
N CYS A 228 -11.54 14.38 -3.02
CA CYS A 228 -12.57 13.35 -3.18
C CYS A 228 -13.26 13.00 -1.85
N CYS A 229 -12.48 12.80 -0.79
CA CYS A 229 -12.99 12.52 0.55
C CYS A 229 -13.85 13.68 1.09
N THR A 230 -13.46 14.92 0.82
CA THR A 230 -14.21 16.12 1.25
C THR A 230 -15.57 16.18 0.57
N VAL A 231 -15.62 15.97 -0.75
CA VAL A 231 -16.89 15.92 -1.51
C VAL A 231 -17.77 14.76 -1.01
N ARG A 232 -17.20 13.56 -0.83
CA ARG A 232 -17.93 12.43 -0.24
C ARG A 232 -18.49 12.77 1.13
N THR A 233 -17.70 13.43 1.96
CA THR A 233 -18.11 13.80 3.33
C THR A 233 -19.25 14.82 3.31
N ALA A 234 -19.21 15.79 2.40
CA ALA A 234 -20.30 16.75 2.20
C ALA A 234 -21.61 16.07 1.72
N LEU A 235 -21.49 14.96 0.98
CA LEU A 235 -22.62 14.15 0.54
C LEU A 235 -23.10 13.12 1.58
N SER A 236 -22.59 13.14 2.83
CA SER A 236 -23.01 12.18 3.87
C SER A 236 -24.46 12.39 4.32
N GLY A 237 -25.00 13.60 4.15
CA GLY A 237 -26.40 13.92 4.42
C GLY A 237 -27.40 13.13 3.57
N ALA A 238 -26.94 12.48 2.48
CA ALA A 238 -27.74 11.60 1.64
C ALA A 238 -28.37 10.42 2.41
N VAL A 239 -27.81 10.05 3.56
CA VAL A 239 -28.37 8.98 4.43
C VAL A 239 -29.75 9.36 5.00
N LYS A 240 -30.06 10.66 5.08
CA LYS A 240 -31.34 11.18 5.57
C LYS A 240 -32.37 11.38 4.46
N ASP A 241 -31.97 11.28 3.20
CA ASP A 241 -32.86 11.53 2.08
C ASP A 241 -33.95 10.44 2.04
N PRO A 242 -35.24 10.80 1.87
CA PRO A 242 -36.30 9.81 1.64
C PRO A 242 -35.99 8.91 0.44
N ASP A 243 -35.22 9.38 -0.54
CA ASP A 243 -34.72 8.57 -1.65
C ASP A 243 -33.23 8.20 -1.50
N VAL A 244 -32.92 7.53 -0.41
CA VAL A 244 -31.54 7.15 -0.04
C VAL A 244 -30.83 6.35 -1.14
N THR A 245 -31.50 5.44 -1.86
CA THR A 245 -30.84 4.58 -2.88
C THR A 245 -30.34 5.39 -4.08
N TRP A 246 -31.01 6.51 -4.38
CA TRP A 246 -30.57 7.46 -5.40
C TRP A 246 -29.55 8.44 -4.83
N ALA A 247 -29.82 9.08 -3.68
CA ALA A 247 -28.94 10.11 -3.12
C ALA A 247 -27.55 9.57 -2.74
N ILE A 248 -27.47 8.34 -2.22
CA ILE A 248 -26.21 7.71 -1.80
C ILE A 248 -25.35 7.27 -2.99
N SER A 249 -25.91 7.18 -4.20
CA SER A 249 -25.19 6.77 -5.40
C SER A 249 -24.00 7.71 -5.69
N ALA A 250 -24.21 9.01 -5.50
CA ALA A 250 -23.18 10.02 -5.63
C ALA A 250 -22.09 9.87 -4.55
N ASN A 251 -22.48 9.54 -3.32
CA ASN A 251 -21.54 9.28 -2.23
C ASN A 251 -20.62 8.10 -2.57
N VAL A 252 -21.20 6.98 -3.03
CA VAL A 252 -20.44 5.81 -3.49
C VAL A 252 -19.55 6.17 -4.68
N GLY A 253 -20.06 6.96 -5.63
CA GLY A 253 -19.30 7.44 -6.78
C GLY A 253 -18.01 8.18 -6.41
N TRP A 254 -18.02 9.02 -5.36
CA TRP A 254 -16.83 9.74 -4.88
C TRP A 254 -15.93 8.90 -3.97
N ARG A 255 -16.46 7.89 -3.30
CA ARG A 255 -15.69 6.93 -2.50
C ARG A 255 -14.76 6.07 -3.37
N LEU A 256 -15.22 5.66 -4.55
CA LEU A 256 -14.46 4.82 -5.48
C LEU A 256 -13.08 5.43 -5.87
N PRO A 257 -12.99 6.68 -6.37
CA PRO A 257 -11.70 7.29 -6.67
C PRO A 257 -10.88 7.55 -5.39
N GLU A 258 -11.47 7.89 -4.25
CA GLU A 258 -10.73 8.11 -3.00
C GLU A 258 -9.87 6.89 -2.63
N VAL A 259 -10.48 5.70 -2.57
CA VAL A 259 -9.80 4.46 -2.19
C VAL A 259 -8.76 4.06 -3.23
N ASN A 260 -9.13 4.05 -4.51
CA ASN A 260 -8.27 3.55 -5.58
C ASN A 260 -7.10 4.50 -5.90
N ILE A 261 -7.33 5.82 -5.91
CA ILE A 261 -6.25 6.81 -6.09
C ILE A 261 -5.29 6.75 -4.90
N GLY A 262 -5.79 6.50 -3.67
CA GLY A 262 -4.96 6.27 -2.49
C GLY A 262 -3.97 5.11 -2.68
N ILE A 263 -4.45 3.98 -3.21
CA ILE A 263 -3.61 2.80 -3.53
C ILE A 263 -2.59 3.14 -4.63
N VAL A 264 -3.02 3.78 -5.71
CA VAL A 264 -2.12 4.19 -6.82
C VAL A 264 -1.03 5.14 -6.32
N CYS A 265 -1.40 6.10 -5.47
CA CYS A 265 -0.48 7.03 -4.82
C CYS A 265 0.55 6.29 -3.98
N ALA A 266 0.12 5.34 -3.15
CA ALA A 266 1.01 4.53 -2.33
C ALA A 266 1.99 3.67 -3.15
N ASN A 267 1.60 3.27 -4.36
CA ASN A 267 2.41 2.44 -5.26
C ASN A 267 3.42 3.26 -6.07
N ALA A 268 3.13 4.53 -6.38
CA ALA A 268 3.94 5.38 -7.24
C ALA A 268 5.45 5.42 -6.90
N PRO A 269 5.88 5.50 -5.62
CA PRO A 269 7.30 5.57 -5.28
C PRO A 269 8.07 4.28 -5.57
N VAL A 270 7.39 3.13 -5.49
CA VAL A 270 7.99 1.82 -5.70
C VAL A 270 8.20 1.53 -7.19
N LEU A 271 7.44 2.18 -8.07
CA LEU A 271 7.58 2.03 -9.52
C LEU A 271 8.80 2.76 -10.11
N ARG A 272 9.49 3.58 -9.32
CA ARG A 272 10.65 4.35 -9.76
C ARG A 272 11.80 3.52 -10.35
N PRO A 273 12.25 2.41 -9.73
CA PRO A 273 13.34 1.59 -10.28
C PRO A 273 12.98 0.96 -11.64
N LEU A 274 11.71 0.66 -11.87
CA LEU A 274 11.23 0.15 -13.15
C LEU A 274 11.34 1.17 -14.28
N TYR A 275 10.98 2.43 -14.01
CA TYR A 275 11.17 3.50 -14.98
C TYR A 275 12.65 3.65 -15.38
N LEU A 276 13.57 3.46 -14.43
CA LEU A 276 15.01 3.49 -14.69
C LEU A 276 15.51 2.24 -15.43
N PHE A 277 14.93 1.06 -15.16
CA PHE A 277 15.19 -0.18 -15.89
C PHE A 277 14.79 -0.04 -17.37
N TYR A 278 13.57 0.44 -17.63
CA TYR A 278 13.05 0.62 -18.98
C TYR A 278 13.89 1.59 -19.82
N ARG A 279 14.44 2.65 -19.20
CA ARG A 279 15.32 3.62 -19.88
C ARG A 279 16.77 3.13 -20.08
N GLY A 280 17.07 1.85 -19.85
CA GLY A 280 18.40 1.28 -20.02
C GLY A 280 19.46 1.84 -19.05
N ARG A 281 19.05 2.53 -17.98
CA ARG A 281 19.95 3.29 -17.08
C ARG A 281 20.44 2.50 -15.86
N LEU A 282 20.12 1.21 -15.75
CA LEU A 282 20.53 0.39 -14.61
C LEU A 282 21.99 -0.07 -14.65
N SER A 283 22.72 0.15 -15.76
CA SER A 283 24.13 -0.23 -15.88
C SER A 283 25.11 0.61 -15.05
N SER A 284 24.67 1.57 -14.21
CA SER A 284 25.62 2.44 -13.49
C SER A 284 25.16 2.93 -12.11
N GLN A 285 24.40 2.12 -11.36
CA GLN A 285 24.32 2.33 -9.92
C GLN A 285 24.67 1.03 -9.21
N LYS A 286 25.93 0.95 -8.74
CA LYS A 286 26.29 0.10 -7.61
C LYS A 286 25.23 0.34 -6.53
N ILE A 287 24.38 -0.66 -6.33
CA ILE A 287 23.54 -0.77 -5.16
C ILE A 287 24.53 -0.80 -4.00
N VAL A 288 24.68 0.33 -3.32
CA VAL A 288 25.34 0.38 -2.02
C VAL A 288 24.44 -0.43 -1.10
N SER A 289 24.73 -1.72 -1.01
CA SER A 289 24.37 -2.55 0.13
C SER A 289 25.01 -1.89 1.34
N ASN A 290 24.23 -1.11 2.10
CA ASN A 290 24.58 -0.79 3.47
C ASN A 290 24.49 -2.10 4.26
N THR A 291 25.54 -2.89 4.19
CA THR A 291 25.76 -4.05 5.03
C THR A 291 27.24 -4.03 5.40
N ALA A 292 27.49 -3.86 6.70
CA ALA A 292 28.79 -3.84 7.37
C ALA A 292 29.72 -2.65 7.07
N TYR A 293 29.92 -1.78 8.07
CA TYR A 293 31.22 -1.59 8.76
C TYR A 293 31.27 -0.26 9.52
N SER A 294 31.05 -0.31 10.84
CA SER A 294 31.79 0.49 11.84
C SER A 294 31.35 0.10 13.24
N ARG A 295 31.71 -1.11 13.61
CA ARG A 295 31.93 -1.49 15.00
C ARG A 295 33.24 -2.29 14.98
N ASP A 296 34.34 -1.58 15.16
CA ASP A 296 35.35 -1.94 16.14
C ASP A 296 36.39 -0.83 16.27
N LYS A 297 36.34 -0.20 17.45
CA LYS A 297 37.50 0.47 18.05
C LYS A 297 38.36 -0.62 18.67
N ILE A 298 39.67 -0.40 18.61
CA ILE A 298 40.76 -0.81 19.51
C ILE A 298 41.88 -1.51 18.71
N LEU A 299 42.92 -0.75 18.37
CA LEU A 299 44.29 -1.27 18.26
C LEU A 299 45.23 -0.30 19.00
N PRO A 300 46.15 -0.81 19.85
CA PRO A 300 47.03 0.02 20.66
C PRO A 300 48.29 0.47 19.90
N ARG A 301 48.92 1.49 20.49
CA ARG A 301 50.16 2.15 20.07
C ARG A 301 51.36 1.20 19.94
N GLY A 302 52.16 1.47 18.91
CA GLY A 302 53.63 1.34 18.94
C GLY A 302 54.20 0.32 17.96
N VAL A 303 54.85 0.79 16.89
CA VAL A 303 56.12 0.28 16.33
C VAL A 303 56.68 1.37 15.37
N SER A 304 58.01 1.46 15.37
CA SER A 304 58.88 2.55 14.95
C SER A 304 59.15 2.69 13.45
N ARG A 305 59.44 3.94 13.04
CA ARG A 305 60.36 4.41 11.96
C ARG A 305 60.91 3.36 10.97
N VAL A 306 60.62 3.55 9.68
CA VAL A 306 61.60 3.46 8.58
C VAL A 306 61.35 4.63 7.62
N ARG A 307 62.44 5.27 7.19
CA ARG A 307 62.55 6.46 6.34
C ARG A 307 63.26 6.02 5.06
N GLU A 308 62.63 6.20 3.90
CA GLU A 308 63.28 6.14 2.57
C GLU A 308 62.42 7.00 1.63
N HIS A 309 62.83 8.24 1.34
CA HIS A 309 63.67 8.70 0.22
C HIS A 309 62.99 8.64 -1.16
N ASN A 310 62.83 9.85 -1.72
CA ASN A 310 62.31 10.17 -3.05
C ASN A 310 63.12 9.53 -4.18
N ALA A 311 62.44 9.17 -5.27
CA ALA A 311 62.97 9.32 -6.63
C ALA A 311 61.84 9.61 -7.61
N ILE A 312 62.00 10.71 -8.33
CA ILE A 312 61.21 11.20 -9.47
C ILE A 312 61.78 10.56 -10.73
N SER A 313 60.92 10.13 -11.66
CA SER A 313 61.19 10.23 -13.10
C SER A 313 59.90 10.08 -13.91
N ASP A 314 59.56 11.16 -14.61
CA ASP A 314 58.59 11.26 -15.69
C ASP A 314 58.90 10.30 -16.84
N VAL A 315 57.86 9.71 -17.45
CA VAL A 315 57.80 9.42 -18.89
C VAL A 315 56.34 9.51 -19.34
N ASP A 316 56.01 10.59 -20.06
CA ASP A 316 54.88 10.67 -20.99
C ASP A 316 55.08 9.67 -22.13
N ASN A 317 54.01 9.05 -22.64
CA ASN A 317 53.49 9.32 -24.00
C ASN A 317 52.46 8.25 -24.44
N ASP A 318 51.54 8.73 -25.26
CA ASP A 318 50.34 8.10 -25.80
C ASP A 318 50.54 6.87 -26.71
N SER A 319 49.41 6.17 -26.87
CA SER A 319 48.87 5.61 -28.12
C SER A 319 48.86 4.08 -28.34
N TRP A 320 47.62 3.63 -28.57
CA TRP A 320 47.11 2.40 -29.16
C TRP A 320 47.98 1.75 -30.23
N GLN A 321 48.07 0.41 -30.26
CA GLN A 321 47.75 -0.40 -31.46
C GLN A 321 47.38 -1.85 -31.10
N VAL A 322 46.27 -2.29 -31.70
CA VAL A 322 45.85 -3.68 -31.87
C VAL A 322 46.62 -4.25 -33.06
N ARG A 323 47.26 -5.42 -32.91
CA ARG A 323 47.60 -6.25 -34.06
C ARG A 323 47.59 -7.74 -33.71
N SER A 324 46.74 -8.43 -34.46
CA SER A 324 46.59 -9.87 -34.56
C SER A 324 47.79 -10.53 -35.23
N GLU A 325 48.23 -11.67 -34.73
CA GLU A 325 48.87 -12.71 -35.55
C GLU A 325 48.42 -14.08 -35.00
N GLY A 326 47.58 -14.76 -35.79
CA GLY A 326 47.25 -16.16 -35.62
C GLY A 326 48.15 -16.98 -36.54
N THR A 327 48.74 -18.04 -35.98
CA THR A 327 49.40 -19.09 -36.76
C THR A 327 48.85 -20.45 -36.31
N THR A 328 48.17 -21.06 -37.28
CA THR A 328 47.72 -22.44 -37.52
C THR A 328 48.07 -23.60 -36.56
N ASP A 329 47.00 -24.33 -36.24
CA ASP A 329 46.79 -25.78 -36.30
C ASP A 329 47.75 -26.75 -35.59
N THR A 330 47.22 -27.41 -34.55
CA THR A 330 46.93 -28.86 -34.58
C THR A 330 46.06 -29.25 -33.38
N ALA A 331 44.97 -29.95 -33.67
CA ALA A 331 44.07 -30.53 -32.68
C ALA A 331 44.71 -31.74 -31.98
N VAL A 332 44.28 -32.02 -30.75
CA VAL A 332 43.54 -33.24 -30.35
C VAL A 332 43.41 -33.25 -28.82
N SER A 333 42.16 -33.29 -28.37
CA SER A 333 41.74 -33.57 -26.99
C SER A 333 41.60 -35.08 -26.75
N LEU A 334 41.75 -35.52 -25.49
CA LEU A 334 41.22 -36.72 -24.79
C LEU A 334 42.29 -37.12 -23.74
N GLU A 335 42.03 -37.37 -22.46
CA GLU A 335 40.90 -37.98 -21.73
C GLU A 335 40.70 -37.25 -20.37
N MET A 336 39.49 -37.08 -19.83
CA MET A 336 38.72 -38.02 -18.98
C MET A 336 39.55 -38.85 -17.97
N GLY A 337 39.30 -38.66 -16.68
CA GLY A 337 39.88 -39.50 -15.63
C GLY A 337 39.42 -39.15 -14.22
N ILE A 338 38.33 -39.77 -13.80
CA ILE A 338 37.86 -39.91 -12.41
C ILE A 338 38.77 -40.89 -11.68
N ALA A 339 39.24 -40.57 -10.46
CA ALA A 339 39.59 -41.50 -9.38
C ALA A 339 39.79 -40.69 -8.08
N GLY A 340 39.32 -41.05 -6.89
CA GLY A 340 38.86 -42.35 -6.40
C GLY A 340 39.91 -43.00 -5.48
N LEU A 341 39.68 -42.87 -4.17
CA LEU A 341 40.03 -43.78 -3.07
C LEU A 341 41.48 -43.87 -2.50
N GLY A 342 41.55 -43.65 -1.17
CA GLY A 342 41.92 -44.71 -0.23
C GLY A 342 43.26 -44.58 0.51
N LYS A 343 43.24 -44.44 1.85
CA LYS A 343 43.46 -45.53 2.84
C LYS A 343 43.84 -45.05 4.25
N ASP A 344 43.32 -45.81 5.21
CA ASP A 344 43.46 -45.81 6.67
C ASP A 344 44.88 -45.95 7.26
N LYS A 345 45.01 -45.52 8.54
CA LYS A 345 45.53 -46.26 9.72
C LYS A 345 45.33 -45.37 10.99
N GLY A 346 44.50 -45.73 11.98
CA GLY A 346 44.82 -46.47 13.23
C GLY A 346 45.67 -45.64 14.22
N SER A 347 45.47 -45.50 15.54
CA SER A 347 44.70 -46.22 16.59
C SER A 347 44.87 -45.49 17.95
N GLY A 348 43.85 -45.57 18.83
CA GLY A 348 43.93 -45.50 20.32
C GLY A 348 43.91 -44.11 20.96
N GLY A 349 43.18 -43.80 22.05
CA GLY A 349 42.34 -44.57 22.97
C GLY A 349 42.13 -43.72 24.24
N GLY A 350 40.94 -43.78 24.87
CA GLY A 350 40.67 -43.18 26.20
C GLY A 350 39.34 -42.41 26.28
N GLY A 351 38.28 -43.05 26.80
CA GLY A 351 37.02 -42.38 27.20
C GLY A 351 37.06 -41.89 28.66
N PRO A 352 35.92 -41.82 29.38
CA PRO A 352 34.60 -41.26 29.05
C PRO A 352 34.09 -40.30 30.16
N SER A 353 32.98 -39.55 29.94
CA SER A 353 32.00 -39.03 30.96
C SER A 353 30.96 -38.12 30.27
N PHE A 354 29.66 -38.46 30.21
CA PHE A 354 28.55 -37.93 31.05
C PHE A 354 28.63 -36.40 31.30
N SER A 355 27.61 -35.56 31.06
CA SER A 355 26.23 -35.62 31.55
C SER A 355 25.31 -34.59 30.90
N VAL A 356 24.02 -34.91 30.94
CA VAL A 356 22.83 -34.10 30.61
C VAL A 356 22.52 -33.13 31.77
N ILE A 357 21.64 -32.14 31.50
CA ILE A 357 20.80 -31.33 32.41
C ILE A 357 21.42 -29.98 32.85
N SER A 358 20.89 -28.87 32.32
CA SER A 358 19.78 -28.14 32.98
C SER A 358 19.08 -27.15 32.07
#